data_AF-A0A4Y2QA37-F1
#
_entry.id   AF-A0A4Y2QA37-F1
#
_cell.length_a   1.000
_cell.length_b   1.000
_cell.length_c   1.000
_cell.angle_alpha   90.00
_cell.angle_beta   90.00
_cell.angle_gamma   90.00
#
_symmetry.space_group_name_H-M   'P 1'
#
loop_
_entity.id
_entity.type
_entity.pdbx_description
1 polymer ?
#
loop_
_entity_poly.entity_id
_entity_poly.type
_entity_poly.pdbx_seq_one_letter_code
_entity_poly.pdbx_strand_id
1 'polypeptide(L)'
;MAASKSIEWGLPEAGAWYPDGFLTKEAISKGDPFFLPKPLFYQKSDIRSAALRSWKDNWNNGETGLSIHDIVPRVSDKPVRWNREELMFVTGHGPFPSYLLRFNLRTHDNCSRGEKGDPMHYAEKCWFTLSWLFQTPTVSLKLQWLKNILTNNLSRTRFRLLMRFICDENNLIVEDNH
;
A
#
# COMPACT_ATOMS: atom_id res chain seq x y z
N MET A 1 -55.88 43.66 -36.37
CA MET A 1 -54.90 44.56 -35.75
C MET A 1 -54.56 44.01 -34.39
N ALA A 2 -53.35 43.47 -34.25
CA ALA A 2 -52.84 42.90 -33.01
C ALA A 2 -52.01 43.97 -32.28
N ALA A 3 -52.26 44.18 -30.99
CA ALA A 3 -51.41 44.98 -30.12
C ALA A 3 -50.74 44.04 -29.12
N SER A 4 -49.42 43.90 -29.28
CA SER A 4 -48.53 43.15 -28.40
C SER A 4 -48.40 43.87 -27.04
N LYS A 5 -48.58 43.15 -25.94
CA LYS A 5 -48.17 43.61 -24.60
C LYS A 5 -46.74 43.14 -24.35
N SER A 6 -45.80 44.07 -24.29
CA SER A 6 -44.45 43.81 -23.79
C SER A 6 -44.48 43.64 -22.28
N ILE A 7 -43.97 42.51 -21.79
CA ILE A 7 -43.66 42.29 -20.38
C ILE A 7 -42.23 42.79 -20.18
N GLU A 8 -42.06 43.82 -19.36
CA GLU A 8 -40.78 44.36 -18.95
C GLU A 8 -40.19 43.43 -17.88
N TRP A 9 -39.17 42.64 -18.24
CA TRP A 9 -38.39 41.89 -17.27
C TRP A 9 -37.32 42.82 -16.68
N GLY A 10 -37.53 43.28 -15.45
CA GLY A 10 -36.52 44.02 -14.71
C GLY A 10 -35.27 43.15 -14.50
N LEU A 11 -34.13 43.59 -15.04
CA LEU A 11 -32.83 42.99 -14.77
C LEU A 11 -32.48 43.20 -13.29
N PRO A 12 -32.06 42.18 -12.52
CA PRO A 12 -31.51 42.40 -11.19
C PRO A 12 -30.10 42.98 -11.32
N GLU A 13 -29.79 43.98 -10.49
CA GLU A 13 -28.47 44.60 -10.39
C GLU A 13 -27.36 43.56 -10.23
N ALA A 14 -26.30 43.72 -11.01
CA ALA A 14 -25.17 42.78 -11.16
C ALA A 14 -24.22 42.72 -9.94
N GLY A 15 -24.70 42.96 -8.72
CA GLY A 15 -23.87 43.08 -7.51
C GLY A 15 -23.91 41.88 -6.55
N ALA A 16 -24.84 40.94 -6.70
CA ALA A 16 -25.19 40.01 -5.61
C ALA A 16 -24.64 38.58 -5.72
N TRP A 17 -23.97 38.20 -6.80
CA TRP A 17 -23.65 36.78 -7.07
C TRP A 17 -22.20 36.35 -6.85
N TYR A 18 -21.29 37.26 -6.48
CA TYR A 18 -19.91 36.91 -6.16
C TYR A 18 -19.41 37.69 -4.94
N PRO A 19 -19.20 37.03 -3.77
CA PRO A 19 -18.70 37.67 -2.56
C PRO A 19 -17.33 38.34 -2.74
N ASP A 20 -16.56 37.90 -3.74
CA ASP A 20 -15.18 38.34 -3.98
C ASP A 20 -15.08 39.82 -4.41
N GLY A 21 -16.08 40.36 -5.12
CA GLY A 21 -16.02 41.70 -5.70
C GLY A 21 -16.16 42.86 -4.70
N PHE A 22 -16.82 42.63 -3.57
CA PHE A 22 -16.97 43.63 -2.51
C PHE A 22 -15.72 43.68 -1.61
N LEU A 23 -15.17 42.50 -1.29
CA LEU A 23 -13.97 42.34 -0.47
C LEU A 23 -12.71 42.87 -1.17
N THR A 24 -12.61 42.72 -2.50
CA THR A 24 -11.46 43.25 -3.26
C THR A 24 -11.37 44.78 -3.24
N LYS A 25 -12.51 45.48 -3.28
CA LYS A 25 -12.54 46.96 -3.26
C LYS A 25 -12.13 47.52 -1.90
N GLU A 26 -12.47 46.83 -0.81
CA GLU A 26 -12.12 47.26 0.55
C GLU A 26 -10.62 47.06 0.87
N ALA A 27 -10.01 45.97 0.38
CA ALA A 27 -8.59 45.70 0.56
C ALA A 27 -7.67 46.72 -0.16
N ILE A 28 -8.05 47.14 -1.37
CA ILE A 28 -7.31 48.17 -2.14
C ILE A 28 -7.36 49.54 -1.43
N SER A 29 -8.45 49.84 -0.73
CA SER A 29 -8.64 51.10 0.00
C SER A 29 -7.86 51.19 1.31
N LYS A 30 -7.61 50.08 2.00
CA LYS A 30 -7.01 50.07 3.34
C LYS A 30 -5.51 49.73 3.35
N GLY A 31 -4.98 49.23 2.23
CA GLY A 31 -3.55 48.88 2.11
C GLY A 31 -3.12 47.67 2.95
N ASP A 32 -4.06 47.01 3.63
CA ASP A 32 -3.78 45.82 4.41
C ASP A 32 -3.52 44.62 3.47
N PRO A 33 -2.38 43.91 3.63
CA PRO A 33 -2.09 42.72 2.84
C PRO A 33 -3.17 41.66 3.05
N PHE A 34 -4.01 41.45 2.04
CA PHE A 34 -4.99 40.37 2.07
C PHE A 34 -4.27 39.04 1.80
N PHE A 35 -4.09 38.23 2.85
CA PHE A 35 -3.56 36.89 2.71
C PHE A 35 -4.63 35.97 2.14
N LEU A 36 -4.58 35.73 0.83
CA LEU A 36 -5.39 34.68 0.22
C LEU A 36 -4.98 33.33 0.84
N PRO A 37 -5.92 32.58 1.46
CA PRO A 37 -5.60 31.25 1.94
C PRO A 37 -5.15 30.40 0.76
N LYS A 38 -4.05 29.67 0.95
CA LYS A 38 -3.53 28.76 -0.07
C LYS A 38 -4.67 27.84 -0.55
N PRO A 39 -4.81 27.61 -1.87
CA PRO A 39 -5.82 26.68 -2.37
C PRO A 39 -5.69 25.32 -1.68
N LEU A 40 -6.82 24.69 -1.35
CA LEU A 40 -6.87 23.43 -0.60
C LEU A 40 -5.97 22.32 -1.18
N PHE A 41 -5.75 22.34 -2.50
CA PHE A 41 -4.84 21.42 -3.17
C PHE A 41 -3.39 21.55 -2.67
N TYR A 42 -2.89 22.77 -2.52
CA TYR A 42 -1.54 23.02 -1.98
C TYR A 42 -1.43 22.53 -0.55
N GLN A 43 -2.43 22.79 0.28
CA GLN A 43 -2.44 22.33 1.67
C GLN A 43 -2.46 20.79 1.77
N LYS A 44 -3.25 20.11 0.95
CA LYS A 44 -3.26 18.64 0.86
C LYS A 44 -1.91 18.09 0.40
N SER A 45 -1.27 18.76 -0.57
CA SER A 45 0.07 18.38 -1.05
C SER A 45 1.13 18.53 0.05
N ASP A 46 1.10 19.62 0.81
CA ASP A 46 2.01 19.89 1.92
C ASP A 46 1.87 18.83 3.02
N ILE A 47 0.63 18.51 3.43
CA ILE A 47 0.34 17.47 4.44
C ILE A 47 0.82 16.11 3.95
N ARG A 48 0.52 15.74 2.70
CA ARG A 48 0.94 14.46 2.12
C ARG A 48 2.47 14.35 2.09
N SER A 49 3.15 15.43 1.70
CA SER A 49 4.61 15.47 1.62
C SER A 49 5.27 15.35 2.99
N ALA A 50 4.71 16.02 4.00
CA ALA A 50 5.17 15.93 5.38
C ALA A 50 4.97 14.52 5.95
N ALA A 51 3.78 13.94 5.79
CA ALA A 51 3.48 12.59 6.24
C ALA A 51 4.40 11.53 5.58
N LEU A 52 4.63 11.66 4.26
CA LEU A 52 5.53 10.78 3.53
C LEU A 52 6.97 10.88 4.04
N ARG A 53 7.45 12.09 4.34
CA ARG A 53 8.79 12.32 4.89
C ARG A 53 8.94 11.68 6.27
N SER A 54 8.03 11.96 7.19
CA SER A 54 8.04 11.36 8.52
C SER A 54 7.97 9.84 8.46
N TRP A 55 7.16 9.27 7.57
CA TRP A 55 7.09 7.81 7.38
C TRP A 55 8.42 7.23 6.89
N LYS A 56 9.08 7.86 5.91
CA LYS A 56 10.40 7.43 5.42
C LYS A 56 11.48 7.51 6.48
N ASP A 57 11.49 8.59 7.25
CA ASP A 57 12.47 8.79 8.32
C ASP A 57 12.29 7.72 9.41
N ASN A 58 11.04 7.41 9.77
CA ASN A 58 10.74 6.32 10.70
C ASN A 58 11.18 4.94 10.16
N TRP A 59 11.02 4.69 8.85
CA TRP A 59 11.49 3.44 8.24
C TRP A 59 13.01 3.32 8.25
N ASN A 60 13.70 4.36 7.78
CA ASN A 60 15.16 4.34 7.60
C ASN A 60 15.93 4.31 8.93
N ASN A 61 15.32 4.83 10.00
CA ASN A 61 15.92 4.85 11.35
C ASN A 61 15.30 3.80 12.29
N GLY A 62 14.36 2.98 11.80
CA GLY A 62 13.67 2.00 12.62
C GLY A 62 14.56 0.79 12.92
N GLU A 63 14.70 0.45 14.20
CA GLU A 63 15.47 -0.74 14.64
C GLU A 63 14.64 -2.03 14.68
N THR A 64 13.32 -1.94 14.45
CA THR A 64 12.37 -3.05 14.62
C THR A 64 11.90 -3.59 13.28
N GLY A 65 12.22 -4.86 12.98
CA GLY A 65 11.73 -5.56 11.78
C GLY A 65 12.84 -6.23 10.98
N LEU A 66 13.47 -7.25 11.58
CA LEU A 66 14.75 -7.83 11.12
C LEU A 66 14.72 -8.45 9.72
N SER A 67 13.58 -8.87 9.15
CA SER A 67 13.59 -9.50 7.82
C SER A 67 13.34 -8.52 6.66
N ILE A 68 12.42 -7.56 6.83
CA ILE A 68 12.01 -6.68 5.73
C ILE A 68 12.98 -5.51 5.56
N HIS A 69 13.45 -4.92 6.66
CA HIS A 69 14.43 -3.84 6.59
C HIS A 69 15.75 -4.32 5.94
N ASP A 70 16.14 -5.57 6.16
CA ASP A 70 17.32 -6.17 5.53
C ASP A 70 17.19 -6.38 4.01
N ILE A 71 15.96 -6.56 3.52
CA ILE A 71 15.63 -6.70 2.08
C ILE A 71 15.42 -5.32 1.44
N VAL A 72 14.74 -4.41 2.14
CA VAL A 72 14.44 -3.04 1.70
C VAL A 72 14.95 -2.04 2.75
N PRO A 73 16.27 -1.79 2.79
CA PRO A 73 16.86 -0.92 3.80
C PRO A 73 16.54 0.55 3.58
N ARG A 74 16.13 0.92 2.35
CA ARG A 74 15.71 2.28 2.00
C ARG A 74 14.44 2.22 1.17
N VAL A 75 13.41 2.86 1.67
CA VAL A 75 12.16 3.05 0.93
C VAL A 75 12.31 4.19 -0.08
N SER A 76 11.83 3.97 -1.30
CA SER A 76 11.84 4.96 -2.37
C SER A 76 10.42 5.29 -2.81
N ASP A 77 10.20 6.47 -3.37
CA ASP A 77 8.89 6.84 -3.95
C ASP A 77 8.57 6.07 -5.23
N LYS A 78 9.56 5.39 -5.80
CA LYS A 78 9.36 4.53 -6.94
C LYS A 78 8.86 3.18 -6.44
N PRO A 79 7.76 2.66 -7.01
CA PRO A 79 7.28 1.34 -6.63
C PRO A 79 8.36 0.32 -6.96
N VAL A 80 8.72 -0.50 -5.98
CA VAL A 80 9.55 -1.67 -6.23
C VAL A 80 8.76 -2.57 -7.18
N ARG A 81 9.40 -3.12 -8.20
CA ARG A 81 8.75 -3.98 -9.21
C ARG A 81 8.48 -5.38 -8.65
N TRP A 82 7.92 -5.45 -7.44
CA TRP A 82 7.43 -6.66 -6.82
C TRP A 82 5.95 -6.86 -7.14
N ASN A 83 5.56 -8.11 -7.34
CA ASN A 83 4.15 -8.45 -7.48
C ASN A 83 3.52 -8.78 -6.13
N ARG A 84 2.20 -9.04 -6.14
CA ARG A 84 1.43 -9.38 -4.94
C ARG A 84 2.00 -10.60 -4.21
N GLU A 85 2.38 -11.63 -4.95
CA GLU A 85 2.93 -12.89 -4.42
C GLU A 85 4.27 -12.69 -3.71
N GLU A 86 5.18 -11.92 -4.31
CA GLU A 86 6.49 -11.55 -3.73
C GLU A 86 6.31 -10.69 -2.47
N LEU A 87 5.38 -9.73 -2.51
CA LEU A 87 5.06 -8.91 -1.34
C LEU A 87 4.51 -9.73 -0.18
N MET A 88 3.56 -10.64 -0.44
CA MET A 88 2.97 -11.52 0.57
C MET A 88 4.04 -12.33 1.30
N PHE A 89 4.94 -12.94 0.55
CA PHE A 89 5.99 -13.76 1.14
C PHE A 89 7.01 -12.96 1.96
N VAL A 90 7.53 -11.85 1.42
CA VAL A 90 8.54 -11.03 2.12
C VAL A 90 8.00 -10.48 3.43
N THR A 91 6.73 -10.11 3.44
CA THR A 91 6.06 -9.57 4.62
C THR A 91 5.52 -10.66 5.56
N GLY A 92 5.54 -11.92 5.12
CA GLY A 92 4.85 -13.03 5.78
C GLY A 92 3.34 -12.85 5.86
N HIS A 93 2.75 -12.05 4.98
CA HIS A 93 1.31 -11.86 4.84
C HIS A 93 0.69 -12.91 3.91
N GLY A 94 -0.62 -13.12 4.05
CA GLY A 94 -1.41 -13.92 3.12
C GLY A 94 -1.81 -15.26 3.72
N PRO A 95 -1.89 -16.34 2.93
CA PRO A 95 -2.49 -17.61 3.33
C PRO A 95 -1.57 -18.48 4.22
N PHE A 96 -0.63 -17.90 4.93
CA PHE A 96 0.30 -18.65 5.77
C PHE A 96 -0.33 -18.93 7.14
N PRO A 97 -0.36 -20.19 7.63
CA PRO A 97 -0.85 -20.50 8.96
C PRO A 97 -0.25 -19.63 10.08
N SER A 98 1.06 -19.32 10.02
CA SER A 98 1.70 -18.42 10.98
C SER A 98 1.14 -17.00 10.98
N TYR A 99 0.72 -16.52 9.81
CA TYR A 99 0.07 -15.23 9.66
C TYR A 99 -1.36 -15.27 10.18
N LEU A 100 -2.13 -16.28 9.79
CA LEU A 100 -3.52 -16.44 10.19
C LEU A 100 -3.67 -16.57 11.71
N LEU A 101 -2.75 -17.30 12.37
CA LEU A 101 -2.71 -17.38 13.82
C LEU A 101 -2.53 -16.00 14.48
N ARG A 102 -1.62 -15.16 13.94
CA ARG A 102 -1.37 -13.82 14.48
C ARG A 102 -2.61 -12.92 14.46
N PHE A 103 -3.53 -13.14 13.51
CA PHE A 103 -4.78 -12.40 13.38
C PHE A 103 -5.98 -13.14 13.97
N ASN A 104 -5.75 -14.22 14.72
CA ASN A 104 -6.79 -15.07 15.31
C ASN A 104 -7.78 -15.63 14.26
N LEU A 105 -7.33 -15.79 13.01
CA LEU A 105 -8.11 -16.41 11.93
C LEU A 105 -7.94 -17.93 11.90
N ARG A 106 -6.94 -18.45 12.63
CA ARG A 106 -6.67 -19.87 12.83
C ARG A 106 -6.17 -20.10 14.25
N THR A 107 -6.40 -21.29 14.80
CA THR A 107 -6.02 -21.66 16.16
C THR A 107 -4.59 -22.18 16.30
N HIS A 108 -3.93 -22.50 15.20
CA HIS A 108 -2.55 -23.00 15.17
C HIS A 108 -1.78 -22.49 13.94
N ASP A 109 -0.45 -22.48 14.01
CA ASP A 109 0.44 -22.06 12.92
C ASP A 109 0.97 -23.22 12.08
N ASN A 110 0.47 -24.44 12.28
CA ASN A 110 0.92 -25.59 11.50
C ASN A 110 0.42 -25.61 10.05
N CYS A 111 1.26 -26.06 9.12
CA CYS A 111 0.89 -26.54 7.79
C CYS A 111 0.15 -27.88 7.89
N SER A 112 -0.39 -28.39 6.78
CA SER A 112 -1.23 -29.61 6.79
C SER A 112 -0.48 -30.90 7.21
N ARG A 113 0.85 -30.85 7.37
CA ARG A 113 1.67 -31.96 7.91
C ARG A 113 2.08 -31.77 9.38
N GLY A 114 1.66 -30.69 10.02
CA GLY A 114 1.96 -30.44 11.44
C GLY A 114 3.24 -29.65 11.71
N GLU A 115 4.05 -29.33 10.69
CA GLU A 115 5.19 -28.41 10.83
C GLU A 115 4.73 -26.95 10.79
N LYS A 116 5.55 -26.02 11.27
CA LYS A 116 5.25 -24.59 11.24
C LYS A 116 5.04 -24.08 9.80
N GLY A 117 3.85 -23.60 9.51
CA GLY A 117 3.43 -23.04 8.21
C GLY A 117 3.80 -21.57 8.07
N ASP A 118 5.09 -21.25 8.15
CA ASP A 118 5.61 -19.92 7.80
C ASP A 118 6.10 -19.88 6.33
N PRO A 119 6.28 -18.69 5.73
CA PRO A 119 6.67 -18.58 4.32
C PRO A 119 7.96 -19.35 4.00
N MET A 120 8.94 -19.32 4.91
CA MET A 120 10.23 -19.95 4.70
C MET A 120 10.11 -21.48 4.65
N HIS A 121 9.28 -22.07 5.53
CA HIS A 121 8.96 -23.49 5.47
C HIS A 121 8.41 -23.90 4.10
N TYR A 122 7.47 -23.13 3.55
CA TYR A 122 6.92 -23.42 2.22
C TYR A 122 7.92 -23.29 1.07
N ALA A 123 8.92 -22.41 1.18
CA ALA A 123 9.94 -22.24 0.15
C ALA A 123 11.08 -23.27 0.23
N GLU A 124 11.38 -23.78 1.43
CA GLU A 124 12.58 -24.60 1.66
C GLU A 124 12.31 -26.09 1.90
N LYS A 125 11.18 -26.46 2.53
CA LYS A 125 11.02 -27.81 3.11
C LYS A 125 9.62 -28.41 3.04
N CYS A 126 8.58 -27.62 2.77
CA CYS A 126 7.22 -28.13 2.80
C CYS A 126 7.01 -29.26 1.79
N TRP A 127 6.44 -30.36 2.26
CA TRP A 127 6.18 -31.54 1.44
C TRP A 127 5.25 -31.24 0.25
N PHE A 128 4.26 -30.36 0.43
CA PHE A 128 3.32 -30.00 -0.64
C PHE A 128 3.97 -29.20 -1.76
N THR A 129 5.11 -28.56 -1.47
CA THR A 129 5.80 -27.69 -2.42
C THR A 129 7.10 -28.31 -2.94
N LEU A 130 7.32 -29.62 -2.76
CA LEU A 130 8.54 -30.34 -3.20
C LEU A 130 8.97 -30.01 -4.64
N SER A 131 8.03 -29.97 -5.58
CA SER A 131 8.27 -29.62 -6.99
C SER A 131 8.80 -28.19 -7.19
N TRP A 132 8.56 -27.33 -6.22
CA TRP A 132 8.82 -25.89 -6.27
C TRP A 132 9.89 -25.43 -5.27
N LEU A 133 10.45 -26.34 -4.47
CA LEU A 133 11.42 -25.99 -3.44
C LEU A 133 12.68 -25.34 -4.01
N PHE A 134 13.15 -24.35 -3.26
CA PHE A 134 14.44 -23.72 -3.44
C PHE A 134 15.46 -24.42 -2.52
N GLN A 135 16.71 -24.46 -2.95
CA GLN A 135 17.78 -25.05 -2.15
C GLN A 135 17.86 -24.33 -0.81
N THR A 136 17.75 -25.06 0.30
CA THR A 136 17.82 -24.49 1.65
C THR A 136 19.17 -23.80 1.87
N PRO A 137 19.19 -22.49 2.13
CA PRO A 137 20.43 -21.79 2.45
C PRO A 137 20.90 -22.12 3.86
N THR A 138 22.20 -21.94 4.12
CA THR A 138 22.70 -21.86 5.50
C THR A 138 22.12 -20.64 6.20
N VAL A 139 22.01 -20.69 7.53
CA VAL A 139 21.40 -19.60 8.33
C VAL A 139 22.03 -18.24 8.03
N SER A 140 23.35 -18.20 7.86
CA SER A 140 24.11 -16.99 7.53
C SER A 140 23.85 -16.43 6.13
N LEU A 141 23.36 -17.25 5.19
CA LEU A 141 23.12 -16.87 3.79
C LEU A 141 21.64 -16.63 3.46
N LYS A 142 20.73 -16.76 4.43
CA LYS A 142 19.29 -16.61 4.23
C LYS A 142 18.91 -15.31 3.53
N LEU A 143 19.47 -14.18 3.96
CA LEU A 143 19.16 -12.88 3.36
C LEU A 143 19.64 -12.79 1.90
N GLN A 144 20.85 -13.26 1.62
CA GLN A 144 21.39 -13.25 0.26
C GLN A 144 20.59 -14.17 -0.66
N TRP A 145 20.19 -15.33 -0.15
CA TRP A 145 19.33 -16.27 -0.85
C TRP A 145 17.98 -15.65 -1.21
N LEU A 146 17.32 -14.95 -0.28
CA LEU A 146 16.08 -14.21 -0.55
C LEU A 146 16.28 -13.16 -1.63
N LYS A 147 17.37 -12.38 -1.55
CA LYS A 147 17.73 -11.38 -2.57
C LYS A 147 17.91 -12.02 -3.95
N ASN A 148 18.54 -13.19 -4.03
CA ASN A 148 18.73 -13.91 -5.28
C ASN A 148 17.39 -14.36 -5.89
N ILE A 149 16.45 -14.87 -5.07
CA ILE A 149 15.12 -15.26 -5.53
C ILE A 149 14.37 -14.07 -6.11
N LEU A 150 14.42 -12.92 -5.43
CA LEU A 150 13.69 -11.71 -5.82
C LEU A 150 14.34 -10.91 -6.96
N THR A 151 15.58 -11.23 -7.34
CA THR A 151 16.32 -10.54 -8.41
C THR A 151 16.38 -11.35 -9.71
N ASN A 152 16.54 -12.67 -9.61
CA ASN A 152 16.67 -13.53 -10.78
C ASN A 152 15.31 -13.86 -11.41
N ASN A 153 15.10 -13.51 -12.70
CA ASN A 153 13.82 -13.70 -13.37
C ASN A 153 13.29 -15.14 -13.37
N LEU A 154 14.15 -16.15 -13.56
CA LEU A 154 13.74 -17.56 -13.54
C LEU A 154 13.28 -17.96 -12.14
N SER A 155 14.04 -17.56 -11.11
CA SER A 155 13.71 -17.80 -9.71
C SER A 155 12.38 -17.13 -9.35
N ARG A 156 12.17 -15.88 -9.78
CA ARG A 156 10.90 -15.16 -9.60
C ARG A 156 9.73 -15.87 -10.24
N THR A 157 9.88 -16.40 -11.45
CA THR A 157 8.81 -17.15 -12.12
C THR A 157 8.46 -18.41 -11.36
N ARG A 158 9.46 -19.21 -10.94
CA ARG A 158 9.23 -20.40 -10.11
C ARG A 158 8.57 -20.06 -8.78
N PHE A 159 9.05 -18.98 -8.16
CA PHE A 159 8.52 -18.46 -6.90
C PHE A 159 7.06 -18.02 -7.01
N ARG A 160 6.67 -17.38 -8.13
CA ARG A 160 5.26 -17.01 -8.39
C ARG A 160 4.36 -18.22 -8.50
N LEU A 161 4.82 -19.27 -9.16
CA LEU A 161 4.05 -20.51 -9.29
C LEU A 161 3.85 -21.18 -7.93
N LEU A 162 4.91 -21.22 -7.11
CA LEU A 162 4.83 -21.65 -5.71
C LEU A 162 3.78 -20.84 -4.93
N MET A 163 3.87 -19.52 -4.98
CA MET A 163 2.97 -18.65 -4.23
C MET A 163 1.51 -18.78 -4.69
N ARG A 164 1.26 -18.95 -5.98
CA ARG A 164 -0.09 -19.20 -6.50
C ARG A 164 -0.64 -20.52 -5.98
N PHE A 165 0.16 -21.59 -6.05
CA PHE A 165 -0.19 -22.88 -5.50
C PHE A 165 -0.55 -22.80 -4.01
N ILE A 166 0.26 -22.11 -3.20
CA ILE A 166 -0.03 -21.89 -1.78
C ILE A 166 -1.33 -21.10 -1.58
N CYS A 167 -1.59 -20.07 -2.39
CA CYS A 167 -2.84 -19.31 -2.32
C CYS A 167 -4.05 -20.20 -2.65
N ASP A 168 -3.93 -21.02 -3.68
CA ASP A 168 -5.03 -21.86 -4.17
C ASP A 168 -5.33 -23.01 -3.19
N GLU A 169 -4.30 -23.68 -2.66
CA GLU A 169 -4.50 -24.78 -1.70
C GLU A 169 -5.03 -24.31 -0.34
N ASN A 170 -4.57 -23.16 0.17
CA ASN A 170 -5.05 -22.67 1.47
C ASN A 170 -6.44 -22.03 1.41
N ASN A 171 -6.91 -21.61 0.23
CA ASN A 171 -8.31 -21.24 0.05
C ASN A 171 -9.25 -22.44 0.32
N LEU A 172 -8.75 -23.68 0.19
CA LEU A 172 -9.50 -24.90 0.49
C LEU A 172 -9.53 -25.26 1.99
N ILE A 173 -8.72 -24.61 2.83
CA ILE A 173 -8.62 -24.91 4.28
C ILE A 173 -9.50 -23.95 5.11
N VAL A 174 -10.01 -22.87 4.50
CA VAL A 174 -10.91 -21.92 5.19
C VAL A 174 -12.32 -22.50 5.38
N GLU A 175 -12.69 -23.57 4.66
CA GLU A 175 -14.04 -24.15 4.72
C GLU A 175 -14.32 -25.05 5.94
N ASP A 176 -13.30 -25.47 6.71
CA ASP A 176 -13.48 -26.46 7.79
C ASP A 176 -13.77 -25.88 9.19
N ASN A 177 -14.05 -24.58 9.31
CA ASN A 177 -14.46 -23.98 10.59
C ASN A 177 -15.96 -23.64 10.57
N HIS A 178 -16.78 -24.67 10.78
CA HIS A 178 -18.15 -24.57 11.28
C HIS A 178 -18.27 -25.17 12.67
#